data_AF-G2ZIZ2-F1
#
_entry.id   AF-G2ZIZ2-F1
#
_cell.length_a   1.000
_cell.length_b   1.000
_cell.length_c   1.000
_cell.angle_alpha   90.00
_cell.angle_beta   90.00
_cell.angle_gamma   90.00
#
_symmetry.space_group_name_H-M   'P 1'
#
loop_
_entity.id
_entity.type
_entity.pdbx_description
1 polymer ?
#
loop_
_entity_poly.entity_id
_entity_poly.type
_entity_poly.pdbx_seq_one_letter_code
_entity_poly.pdbx_strand_id
1 'polypeptide(L)'
;MSVDAHQRAEQGRASYSSAASASPTANRPETYKTLSPPFGSFAAVPGIVGVAVPADYRDDPRLGPIAKEWMAEPYVRGRDGVVRRFPPSGGLNSNYLQQLRQGVIYDGPPENVTHRFAGFGVSEDHQQAAFMIDNYPVSSIKAGEFSVYPLPGGKHMVPQPGFSDCTYACELMLLLDRGKVDLSDNAKLPAGVGVRGDTHHLIASLKDRPGCEPLVVPHTINYGRNWFGKQDESRQKAWRDLKDKIDQFGPCIMEKGSHVVMLDNIREENGAFFLTIRDPFHGANVELRDSAALFGGLGGKSDSAIRFTAIFLREQQPR
;
A
#
# COMPACT_ATOMS: atom_id res chain seq x y z
N MET A 1 43.00 -30.28 -45.53
CA MET A 1 43.11 -29.25 -44.46
C MET A 1 41.72 -28.64 -44.28
N SER A 2 41.11 -28.42 -43.13
CA SER A 2 41.14 -28.92 -41.74
C SER A 2 40.03 -28.09 -41.03
N VAL A 3 39.25 -28.72 -40.14
CA VAL A 3 38.38 -28.17 -39.05
C VAL A 3 37.22 -27.22 -39.44
N ASP A 4 35.96 -27.66 -39.36
CA ASP A 4 35.02 -27.64 -38.20
C ASP A 4 34.28 -26.29 -38.05
N ALA A 5 32.96 -26.22 -38.29
CA ALA A 5 31.89 -26.52 -37.34
C ALA A 5 31.89 -25.61 -36.10
N HIS A 6 31.12 -24.52 -36.14
CA HIS A 6 30.10 -24.18 -35.14
C HIS A 6 29.43 -22.83 -35.42
N GLN A 7 28.13 -22.79 -35.09
CA GLN A 7 27.34 -21.62 -34.68
C GLN A 7 26.79 -20.68 -35.76
N ARG A 8 25.61 -21.11 -36.25
CA ARG A 8 24.43 -20.24 -36.30
C ARG A 8 24.22 -19.57 -34.93
N ALA A 9 24.18 -18.24 -34.91
CA ALA A 9 23.30 -17.38 -34.12
C ALA A 9 23.97 -16.01 -33.99
N GLU A 10 23.42 -15.00 -34.67
CA GLU A 10 23.40 -13.57 -34.27
C GLU A 10 22.87 -12.74 -35.44
N GLN A 11 21.57 -12.87 -35.69
CA GLN A 11 20.80 -11.85 -36.40
C GLN A 11 20.07 -11.02 -35.35
N GLY A 12 20.15 -9.69 -35.48
CA GLY A 12 19.23 -8.77 -34.81
C GLY A 12 19.79 -7.90 -33.69
N ARG A 13 20.96 -7.27 -33.87
CA ARG A 13 21.34 -6.12 -33.04
C ARG A 13 20.63 -4.86 -33.58
N ALA A 14 19.35 -4.73 -33.26
CA ALA A 14 18.63 -3.47 -33.42
C ALA A 14 19.04 -2.54 -32.27
N SER A 15 19.75 -1.49 -32.63
CA SER A 15 20.07 -0.34 -31.80
C SER A 15 18.79 0.29 -31.25
N TYR A 16 18.50 0.08 -29.97
CA TYR A 16 17.52 0.90 -29.26
C TYR A 16 18.12 2.28 -29.05
N SER A 17 17.61 3.27 -29.78
CA SER A 17 17.94 4.66 -29.53
C SER A 17 17.45 5.03 -28.13
N SER A 18 18.39 5.40 -27.27
CA SER A 18 18.15 6.02 -25.98
C SER A 18 17.52 7.41 -26.17
N ALA A 19 16.20 7.44 -26.36
CA ALA A 19 15.41 8.60 -25.99
C ALA A 19 15.00 8.39 -24.53
N ALA A 20 15.91 8.75 -23.62
CA ALA A 20 15.58 8.98 -22.23
C ALA A 20 14.58 10.13 -22.19
N SER A 21 13.29 9.82 -22.16
CA SER A 21 12.25 10.78 -21.82
C SER A 21 12.47 11.15 -20.35
N ALA A 22 12.99 12.35 -20.11
CA ALA A 22 13.14 12.92 -18.80
C ALA A 22 11.81 12.84 -18.02
N SER A 23 11.83 12.27 -16.81
CA SER A 23 10.68 12.23 -15.90
C SER A 23 10.19 13.66 -15.62
N PRO A 24 8.94 14.02 -15.96
CA PRO A 24 8.48 15.41 -15.89
C PRO A 24 7.99 15.87 -14.50
N THR A 25 8.34 15.19 -13.40
CA THR A 25 7.64 15.38 -12.10
C THR A 25 8.51 15.77 -10.90
N ALA A 26 9.84 15.78 -10.97
CA ALA A 26 10.68 15.94 -9.76
C ALA A 26 10.68 17.34 -9.10
N ASN A 27 10.10 18.38 -9.73
CA ASN A 27 10.28 19.79 -9.31
C ASN A 27 8.99 20.54 -8.91
N ARG A 28 7.88 19.84 -8.63
CA ARG A 28 6.69 20.53 -8.09
C ARG A 28 6.86 20.76 -6.58
N PRO A 29 6.42 21.91 -6.01
CA PRO A 29 6.48 22.18 -4.57
C PRO A 29 5.86 21.07 -3.71
N GLU A 30 4.86 20.37 -4.26
CA GLU A 30 4.12 19.29 -3.60
C GLU A 30 4.86 17.94 -3.55
N THR A 31 6.04 17.86 -4.19
CA THR A 31 6.84 16.63 -4.25
C THR A 31 7.48 16.28 -2.91
N TYR A 32 7.88 17.31 -2.16
CA TYR A 32 8.61 17.16 -0.91
C TYR A 32 7.77 17.69 0.25
N LYS A 33 7.67 16.87 1.30
CA LYS A 33 7.10 17.25 2.59
C LYS A 33 8.22 17.71 3.50
N THR A 34 8.12 18.94 4.01
CA THR A 34 9.03 19.43 5.06
C THR A 34 8.81 18.67 6.35
N LEU A 35 9.89 18.14 6.92
CA LEU A 35 9.89 17.50 8.23
C LEU A 35 10.33 18.51 9.30
N SER A 36 9.69 18.43 10.45
CA SER A 36 10.09 19.13 11.68
C SER A 36 10.56 18.12 12.72
N PRO A 37 11.37 18.54 13.71
CA PRO A 37 11.68 17.70 14.85
C PRO A 37 10.40 17.19 15.55
N PRO A 38 10.42 15.98 16.13
CA PRO A 38 9.27 15.46 16.87
C PRO A 38 8.82 16.41 17.99
N PHE A 39 7.51 16.62 18.11
CA PHE A 39 6.90 17.52 19.10
C PHE A 39 5.68 16.86 19.77
N GLY A 40 5.17 17.48 20.83
CA GLY A 40 4.01 16.94 21.56
C GLY A 40 4.27 15.52 22.07
N SER A 41 3.29 14.62 21.91
CA SER A 41 3.45 13.21 22.31
C SER A 41 4.43 12.43 21.43
N PHE A 42 4.74 12.89 20.21
CA PHE A 42 5.72 12.25 19.33
C PHE A 42 7.16 12.40 19.83
N ALA A 43 7.47 13.48 20.57
CA ALA A 43 8.80 13.68 21.15
C ALA A 43 9.22 12.56 22.12
N ALA A 44 8.26 11.85 22.71
CA ALA A 44 8.51 10.74 23.63
C ALA A 44 8.52 9.36 22.95
N VAL A 45 8.39 9.28 21.62
CA VAL A 45 8.38 8.01 20.88
C VAL A 45 9.75 7.80 20.22
N PRO A 46 10.53 6.80 20.66
CA PRO A 46 11.82 6.50 20.03
C PRO A 46 11.66 6.11 18.56
N GLY A 47 12.62 6.51 17.73
CA GLY A 47 12.69 6.13 16.32
C GLY A 47 11.93 7.06 15.37
N ILE A 48 11.17 8.04 15.86
CA ILE A 48 10.62 9.09 14.99
C ILE A 48 11.79 9.96 14.50
N VAL A 49 12.00 9.99 13.18
CA VAL A 49 13.07 10.79 12.54
C VAL A 49 12.62 12.20 12.18
N GLY A 50 11.30 12.40 12.04
CA GLY A 50 10.70 13.69 11.76
C GLY A 50 9.19 13.60 11.67
N VAL A 51 8.52 14.74 11.68
CA VAL A 51 7.07 14.85 11.59
C VAL A 51 6.72 15.84 10.49
N ALA A 52 5.84 15.45 9.55
CA ALA A 52 5.28 16.36 8.56
C ALA A 52 3.92 16.86 9.04
N VAL A 53 3.67 18.17 8.92
CA VAL A 53 2.34 18.75 9.10
C VAL A 53 1.91 19.32 7.75
N PRO A 54 0.70 19.02 7.25
CA PRO A 54 0.21 19.63 6.01
C PRO A 54 0.29 21.16 6.09
N ALA A 55 0.69 21.82 4.99
CA ALA A 55 0.99 23.26 4.98
C ALA A 55 -0.15 24.11 5.55
N ASP A 56 -1.40 23.80 5.13
CA ASP A 56 -2.61 24.49 5.59
C ASP A 56 -2.80 24.45 7.11
N TYR A 57 -2.31 23.40 7.78
CA TYR A 57 -2.39 23.26 9.24
C TYR A 57 -1.16 23.82 9.96
N ARG A 58 0.00 23.77 9.32
CA ARG A 58 1.24 24.31 9.86
C ARG A 58 1.13 25.82 10.02
N ASP A 59 0.58 26.49 9.01
CA ASP A 59 0.61 27.95 8.87
C ASP A 59 -0.68 28.62 9.38
N ASP A 60 -1.71 27.86 9.82
CA ASP A 60 -2.94 28.43 10.41
C ASP A 60 -2.69 28.86 11.88
N PRO A 61 -2.79 30.17 12.20
CA PRO A 61 -2.57 30.69 13.54
C PRO A 61 -3.71 30.39 14.52
N ARG A 62 -4.88 29.95 14.03
CA ARG A 62 -6.04 29.60 14.85
C ARG A 62 -5.94 28.19 15.43
N LEU A 63 -5.09 27.35 14.84
CA LEU A 63 -4.91 25.98 15.28
C LEU A 63 -3.89 25.92 16.43
N GLY A 64 -4.37 25.44 17.58
CA GLY A 64 -3.51 25.14 18.72
C GLY A 64 -2.55 23.96 18.47
N PRO A 65 -1.52 23.79 19.32
CA PRO A 65 -0.51 22.75 19.16
C PRO A 65 -1.08 21.33 19.09
N ILE A 66 -2.16 21.07 19.83
CA ILE A 66 -2.86 19.78 19.83
C ILE A 66 -3.47 19.44 18.47
N ALA A 67 -4.11 20.43 17.81
CA ALA A 67 -4.70 20.20 16.49
C ALA A 67 -3.62 19.93 15.43
N LYS A 68 -2.47 20.63 15.52
CA LYS A 68 -1.32 20.38 14.64
C LYS A 68 -0.76 18.97 14.84
N GLU A 69 -0.70 18.50 16.09
CA GLU A 69 -0.27 17.15 16.42
C GLU A 69 -1.19 16.06 15.85
N TRP A 70 -2.51 16.24 15.94
CA TRP A 70 -3.47 15.25 15.41
C TRP A 70 -3.45 15.11 13.90
N MET A 71 -3.02 16.17 13.20
CA MET A 71 -2.90 16.23 11.75
C MET A 71 -1.50 15.87 11.24
N ALA A 72 -0.57 15.60 12.16
CA ALA A 72 0.82 15.34 11.82
C ALA A 72 1.03 13.88 11.37
N GLU A 73 1.93 13.71 10.40
CA GLU A 73 2.41 12.43 9.92
C GLU A 73 3.81 12.17 10.47
N PRO A 74 3.98 11.28 11.47
CA PRO A 74 5.30 10.91 11.92
C PRO A 74 5.95 9.94 10.93
N TYR A 75 7.24 10.16 10.70
CA TYR A 75 8.12 9.29 9.93
C TYR A 75 8.98 8.52 10.91
N VAL A 76 8.81 7.20 10.96
CA VAL A 76 9.38 6.34 12.00
C VAL A 76 10.35 5.35 11.38
N ARG A 77 11.58 5.33 11.89
CA ARG A 77 12.59 4.34 11.50
C ARG A 77 12.27 3.01 12.19
N GLY A 78 11.92 2.03 11.38
CA GLY A 78 11.73 0.65 11.82
C GLY A 78 13.03 0.00 12.26
N ARG A 79 12.91 -1.16 12.93
CA ARG A 79 14.08 -1.96 13.34
C ARG A 79 14.87 -2.52 12.16
N ASP A 80 14.22 -2.62 11.01
CA ASP A 80 14.81 -2.97 9.72
C ASP A 80 15.54 -1.78 9.05
N GLY A 81 15.64 -0.63 9.72
CA GLY A 81 16.30 0.57 9.23
C GLY A 81 15.46 1.40 8.26
N VAL A 82 14.34 0.85 7.76
CA VAL A 82 13.43 1.50 6.81
C VAL A 82 12.57 2.52 7.54
N VAL A 83 12.51 3.73 7.00
CA VAL A 83 11.62 4.78 7.50
C VAL A 83 10.24 4.60 6.89
N ARG A 84 9.20 4.68 7.71
CA ARG A 84 7.80 4.54 7.30
C ARG A 84 7.00 5.75 7.71
N ARG A 85 6.12 6.22 6.83
CA ARG A 85 5.09 7.20 7.15
C ARG A 85 4.00 6.54 7.98
N PHE A 86 3.51 7.21 9.01
CA PHE A 86 2.28 6.86 9.70
C PHE A 86 1.22 7.93 9.41
N PRO A 87 -0.05 7.55 9.21
CA PRO A 87 -1.12 8.49 8.95
C PRO A 87 -1.41 9.36 10.19
N PRO A 88 -1.96 10.57 10.00
CA PRO A 88 -2.46 11.40 11.08
C PRO A 88 -3.43 10.64 11.99
N SER A 89 -3.35 10.89 13.29
CA SER A 89 -4.21 10.23 14.28
C SER A 89 -5.67 10.68 14.18
N GLY A 90 -5.91 11.90 13.66
CA GLY A 90 -7.24 12.51 13.57
C GLY A 90 -7.87 12.84 14.92
N GLY A 91 -7.10 12.76 16.02
CA GLY A 91 -7.60 12.96 17.38
C GLY A 91 -6.76 12.30 18.47
N LEU A 92 -7.25 12.35 19.70
CA LEU A 92 -6.67 11.62 20.83
C LEU A 92 -6.87 10.12 20.65
N ASN A 93 -5.78 9.40 20.42
CA ASN A 93 -5.81 7.97 20.20
C ASN A 93 -4.62 7.28 20.88
N SER A 94 -4.87 6.70 22.06
CA SER A 94 -3.83 5.99 22.83
C SER A 94 -3.31 4.75 22.10
N ASN A 95 -4.17 4.06 21.34
CA ASN A 95 -3.80 2.93 20.49
C ASN A 95 -2.85 3.38 19.37
N TYR A 96 -3.05 4.57 18.79
CA TYR A 96 -2.13 5.11 17.77
C TYR A 96 -0.71 5.31 18.31
N LEU A 97 -0.54 5.95 19.47
CA LEU A 97 0.78 6.12 20.09
C LEU A 97 1.40 4.79 20.52
N GLN A 98 0.58 3.84 20.95
CA GLN A 98 1.04 2.48 21.22
C GLN A 98 1.58 1.81 19.95
N GLN A 99 0.87 1.91 18.83
CA GLN A 99 1.30 1.37 17.54
C GLN A 99 2.62 1.97 17.06
N LEU A 100 2.77 3.29 17.20
CA LEU A 100 4.02 3.98 16.89
C LEU A 100 5.18 3.45 17.75
N ARG A 101 4.99 3.36 19.08
CA ARG A 101 6.03 2.85 20.00
C ARG A 101 6.39 1.40 19.75
N GLN A 102 5.41 0.59 19.37
CA GLN A 102 5.64 -0.81 19.02
C GLN A 102 6.22 -0.97 17.61
N GLY A 103 6.24 0.11 16.81
CA GLY A 103 6.71 0.11 15.44
C GLY A 103 5.90 -0.84 14.58
N VAL A 104 4.57 -0.81 14.67
CA VAL A 104 3.70 -1.70 13.88
C VAL A 104 3.95 -1.51 12.40
N ILE A 105 4.10 -2.64 11.71
CA ILE A 105 4.46 -2.72 10.30
C ILE A 105 3.29 -3.36 9.55
N TYR A 106 2.50 -2.55 8.87
CA TYR A 106 1.33 -3.02 8.12
C TYR A 106 1.70 -3.59 6.75
N ASP A 107 2.82 -3.15 6.15
CA ASP A 107 3.33 -3.68 4.87
C ASP A 107 3.89 -5.11 4.99
N GLY A 108 3.99 -5.67 6.20
CA GLY A 108 4.37 -7.06 6.47
C GLY A 108 5.67 -7.20 7.26
N PRO A 109 5.97 -8.40 7.80
CA PRO A 109 7.21 -8.63 8.54
C PRO A 109 8.44 -8.33 7.65
N PRO A 110 9.39 -7.49 8.09
CA PRO A 110 10.54 -7.10 7.28
C PRO A 110 11.34 -8.26 6.71
N GLU A 111 11.49 -9.34 7.46
CA GLU A 111 12.20 -10.56 7.06
C GLU A 111 11.52 -11.30 5.89
N ASN A 112 10.26 -11.00 5.62
CA ASN A 112 9.51 -11.59 4.50
C ASN A 112 9.46 -10.66 3.30
N VAL A 113 9.83 -9.38 3.41
CA VAL A 113 9.82 -8.44 2.28
C VAL A 113 10.97 -8.80 1.33
N THR A 114 10.63 -9.20 0.12
CA THR A 114 11.60 -9.54 -0.94
C THR A 114 11.94 -8.34 -1.81
N HIS A 115 11.02 -7.40 -1.95
CA HIS A 115 11.21 -6.23 -2.78
C HIS A 115 10.36 -5.03 -2.33
N ARG A 116 10.87 -3.81 -2.53
CA ARG A 116 10.14 -2.56 -2.29
C ARG A 116 10.13 -1.75 -3.57
N PHE A 117 8.97 -1.71 -4.23
CA PHE A 117 8.79 -0.99 -5.49
C PHE A 117 8.58 0.51 -5.28
N ALA A 118 7.89 0.87 -4.19
CA ALA A 118 7.63 2.27 -3.87
C ALA A 118 7.36 2.48 -2.37
N GLY A 119 7.56 3.70 -1.90
CA GLY A 119 7.21 4.11 -0.54
C GLY A 119 7.79 5.45 -0.16
N PHE A 120 7.44 5.96 1.03
CA PHE A 120 8.03 7.20 1.52
C PHE A 120 9.50 7.03 1.93
N GLY A 121 10.35 7.89 1.39
CA GLY A 121 11.75 8.05 1.79
C GLY A 121 11.96 9.37 2.52
N VAL A 122 13.04 9.44 3.30
CA VAL A 122 13.48 10.65 3.99
C VAL A 122 14.90 11.00 3.52
N SER A 123 15.13 12.29 3.28
CA SER A 123 16.44 12.88 2.96
C SER A 123 17.49 12.61 4.05
N GLU A 124 18.77 12.65 3.69
CA GLU A 124 19.87 12.34 4.61
C GLU A 124 19.95 13.28 5.83
N ASP A 125 19.58 14.56 5.64
CA ASP A 125 19.52 15.56 6.70
C ASP A 125 18.21 15.52 7.52
N HIS A 126 17.32 14.58 7.18
CA HIS A 126 16.00 14.40 7.74
C HIS A 126 15.09 15.65 7.68
N GLN A 127 15.35 16.58 6.75
CA GLN A 127 14.52 17.80 6.60
C GLN A 127 13.35 17.62 5.65
N GLN A 128 13.39 16.60 4.80
CA GLN A 128 12.40 16.36 3.76
C GLN A 128 12.03 14.88 3.64
N ALA A 129 10.76 14.61 3.37
CA ALA A 129 10.26 13.32 2.94
C ALA A 129 9.60 13.43 1.56
N ALA A 130 9.64 12.36 0.77
CA ALA A 130 8.95 12.26 -0.50
C ALA A 130 8.48 10.83 -0.74
N PHE A 131 7.43 10.66 -1.55
CA PHE A 131 7.08 9.34 -2.05
C PHE A 131 8.05 8.97 -3.18
N MET A 132 8.69 7.81 -3.06
CA MET A 132 9.79 7.38 -3.91
C MET A 132 9.39 6.16 -4.73
N ILE A 133 9.79 6.13 -6.00
CA ILE A 133 9.74 4.97 -6.89
C ILE A 133 11.12 4.81 -7.50
N ASP A 134 11.76 3.66 -7.34
CA ASP A 134 13.13 3.39 -7.82
C ASP A 134 14.14 4.49 -7.45
N ASN A 135 14.02 5.03 -6.22
CA ASN A 135 14.81 6.15 -5.68
C ASN A 135 14.57 7.52 -6.34
N TYR A 136 13.52 7.68 -7.15
CA TYR A 136 13.10 8.96 -7.68
C TYR A 136 11.85 9.47 -6.94
N PRO A 137 11.81 10.76 -6.56
CA PRO A 137 10.65 11.34 -5.91
C PRO A 137 9.52 11.55 -6.93
N VAL A 138 8.28 11.30 -6.49
CA VAL A 138 7.08 11.40 -7.31
C VAL A 138 6.09 12.35 -6.65
N SER A 139 5.65 13.38 -7.37
CA SER A 139 4.62 14.31 -6.88
C SER A 139 3.27 13.62 -6.79
N SER A 140 2.50 13.94 -5.75
CA SER A 140 1.10 13.55 -5.70
C SER A 140 0.22 14.38 -6.63
N ILE A 141 -0.93 13.81 -6.96
CA ILE A 141 -2.11 14.49 -7.49
C ILE A 141 -3.10 14.59 -6.33
N LYS A 142 -3.57 15.80 -6.04
CA LYS A 142 -4.59 16.03 -5.01
C LYS A 142 -5.96 15.61 -5.53
N ALA A 143 -6.69 14.80 -4.75
CA ALA A 143 -8.03 14.34 -5.09
C ALA A 143 -8.88 14.31 -3.81
N GLY A 144 -9.69 15.35 -3.61
CA GLY A 144 -10.35 15.59 -2.33
C GLY A 144 -9.35 15.57 -1.16
N GLU A 145 -9.61 14.75 -0.15
CA GLU A 145 -8.74 14.59 1.03
C GLU A 145 -7.51 13.71 0.74
N PHE A 146 -7.54 12.92 -0.34
CA PHE A 146 -6.48 11.99 -0.69
C PHE A 146 -5.32 12.65 -1.43
N SER A 147 -4.14 12.05 -1.28
CA SER A 147 -2.98 12.27 -2.16
C SER A 147 -2.78 11.01 -2.98
N VAL A 148 -2.77 11.14 -4.30
CA VAL A 148 -2.66 10.02 -5.24
C VAL A 148 -1.30 10.07 -5.93
N TYR A 149 -0.52 9.01 -5.83
CA TYR A 149 0.80 8.91 -6.44
C TYR A 149 0.74 7.92 -7.61
N PRO A 150 0.97 8.36 -8.85
CA PRO A 150 1.03 7.47 -10.00
C PRO A 150 2.16 6.43 -9.84
N LEU A 151 1.87 5.18 -10.16
CA LEU A 151 2.82 4.07 -10.20
C LEU A 151 3.01 3.59 -11.66
N PRO A 152 4.12 2.90 -11.96
CA PRO A 152 4.30 2.20 -13.23
C PRO A 152 3.12 1.27 -13.56
N GLY A 153 2.81 1.13 -14.85
CA GLY A 153 1.72 0.26 -15.32
C GLY A 153 0.32 0.84 -15.15
N GLY A 154 0.17 2.14 -14.94
CA GLY A 154 -1.13 2.82 -14.84
C GLY A 154 -1.84 2.65 -13.48
N LYS A 155 -1.13 2.10 -12.48
CA LYS A 155 -1.63 1.93 -11.12
C LYS A 155 -1.41 3.19 -10.28
N HIS A 156 -2.05 3.24 -9.11
CA HIS A 156 -1.92 4.38 -8.19
C HIS A 156 -1.67 3.94 -6.75
N MET A 157 -0.79 4.63 -6.03
CA MET A 157 -0.70 4.52 -4.57
C MET A 157 -1.53 5.64 -3.94
N VAL A 158 -2.44 5.29 -3.06
CA VAL A 158 -3.20 6.24 -2.23
C VAL A 158 -2.88 5.95 -0.76
N PRO A 159 -1.98 6.72 -0.13
CA PRO A 159 -1.80 6.65 1.32
C PRO A 159 -3.07 7.12 2.02
N GLN A 160 -3.48 6.41 3.08
CA GLN A 160 -4.68 6.76 3.83
C GLN A 160 -4.52 8.14 4.51
N PRO A 161 -5.50 9.05 4.37
CA PRO A 161 -5.37 10.43 4.87
C PRO A 161 -5.43 10.53 6.40
N GLY A 162 -6.06 9.57 7.08
CA GLY A 162 -6.09 9.45 8.53
C GLY A 162 -6.01 7.99 8.98
N PHE A 163 -5.87 7.76 10.28
CA PHE A 163 -5.57 6.46 10.90
C PHE A 163 -6.59 5.35 10.62
N SER A 164 -7.84 5.70 10.30
CA SER A 164 -8.94 4.75 10.09
C SER A 164 -9.30 4.52 8.61
N ASP A 165 -8.59 5.15 7.67
CA ASP A 165 -9.09 5.34 6.30
C ASP A 165 -8.57 4.32 5.28
N CYS A 166 -8.02 3.20 5.75
CA CYS A 166 -7.49 2.14 4.87
C CYS A 166 -8.51 1.66 3.82
N THR A 167 -9.78 1.49 4.22
CA THR A 167 -10.86 1.05 3.33
C THR A 167 -11.12 2.03 2.20
N TYR A 168 -11.22 3.34 2.50
CA TYR A 168 -11.48 4.36 1.49
C TYR A 168 -10.28 4.57 0.55
N ALA A 169 -9.06 4.48 1.08
CA ALA A 169 -7.85 4.54 0.26
C ALA A 169 -7.76 3.37 -0.73
N CYS A 170 -8.07 2.15 -0.26
CA CYS A 170 -8.13 0.95 -1.09
C CYS A 170 -9.29 1.00 -2.10
N GLU A 171 -10.46 1.53 -1.72
CA GLU A 171 -11.57 1.77 -2.66
C GLU A 171 -11.13 2.71 -3.79
N LEU A 172 -10.49 3.83 -3.45
CA LEU A 172 -10.02 4.79 -4.46
C LEU A 172 -8.96 4.16 -5.38
N MET A 173 -7.99 3.41 -4.84
CA MET A 173 -7.02 2.68 -5.65
C MET A 173 -7.69 1.71 -6.63
N LEU A 174 -8.65 0.90 -6.16
CA LEU A 174 -9.38 -0.04 -7.00
C LEU A 174 -10.15 0.69 -8.11
N LEU A 175 -10.84 1.79 -7.79
CA LEU A 175 -11.60 2.54 -8.78
C LEU A 175 -10.71 3.21 -9.82
N LEU A 176 -9.56 3.76 -9.41
CA LEU A 176 -8.59 4.38 -10.31
C LEU A 176 -7.96 3.37 -11.27
N ASP A 177 -7.51 2.23 -10.75
CA ASP A 177 -6.88 1.18 -11.56
C ASP A 177 -7.85 0.57 -12.58
N ARG A 178 -9.16 0.69 -12.34
CA ARG A 178 -10.22 0.22 -13.24
C ARG A 178 -10.84 1.35 -14.08
N GLY A 179 -10.30 2.57 -14.01
CA GLY A 179 -10.76 3.73 -14.78
C GLY A 179 -12.21 4.14 -14.47
N LYS A 180 -12.68 3.90 -13.24
CA LYS A 180 -14.07 4.15 -12.81
C LYS A 180 -14.28 5.52 -12.20
N VAL A 181 -13.21 6.22 -11.86
CA VAL A 181 -13.23 7.58 -11.32
C VAL A 181 -12.16 8.43 -11.98
N ASP A 182 -12.47 9.71 -12.11
CA ASP A 182 -11.54 10.75 -12.55
C ASP A 182 -11.15 11.59 -11.33
N LEU A 183 -9.84 11.83 -11.16
CA LEU A 183 -9.30 12.60 -10.03
C LEU A 183 -9.78 14.06 -10.01
N SER A 184 -10.24 14.59 -11.14
CA SER A 184 -10.80 15.94 -11.26
C SER A 184 -12.25 16.04 -10.74
N ASP A 185 -12.97 14.91 -10.61
CA ASP A 185 -14.36 14.87 -10.17
C ASP A 185 -14.46 14.46 -8.69
N ASN A 186 -14.25 15.43 -7.81
CA ASN A 186 -14.28 15.23 -6.35
C ASN A 186 -15.58 14.58 -5.84
N ALA A 187 -16.72 14.81 -6.52
CA ALA A 187 -18.01 14.26 -6.11
C ALA A 187 -18.09 12.73 -6.29
N LYS A 188 -17.21 12.16 -7.12
CA LYS A 188 -17.11 10.71 -7.34
C LYS A 188 -16.03 10.05 -6.49
N LEU A 189 -15.27 10.78 -5.69
CA LEU A 189 -14.27 10.17 -4.82
C LEU A 189 -14.94 9.53 -3.59
N PRO A 190 -14.35 8.48 -2.98
CA PRO A 190 -14.83 8.00 -1.68
C PRO A 190 -14.89 9.14 -0.66
N ALA A 191 -15.96 9.19 0.12
CA ALA A 191 -16.21 10.22 1.13
C ALA A 191 -16.39 9.58 2.52
N GLY A 192 -16.21 10.37 3.58
CA GLY A 192 -16.41 9.91 4.96
C GLY A 192 -15.15 9.45 5.69
N VAL A 193 -14.00 10.04 5.38
CA VAL A 193 -12.75 9.78 6.12
C VAL A 193 -12.90 10.10 7.62
N GLY A 194 -12.07 9.47 8.44
CA GLY A 194 -12.08 9.57 9.90
C GLY A 194 -12.88 8.47 10.60
N VAL A 195 -13.75 7.74 9.89
CA VAL A 195 -14.47 6.57 10.41
C VAL A 195 -14.06 5.34 9.62
N ARG A 196 -13.68 4.25 10.30
CA ARG A 196 -13.29 3.05 9.58
C ARG A 196 -14.50 2.43 8.87
N GLY A 197 -14.50 2.44 7.54
CA GLY A 197 -15.43 1.65 6.74
C GLY A 197 -15.18 0.15 6.93
N ASP A 198 -16.23 -0.62 7.20
CA ASP A 198 -16.16 -2.08 7.18
C ASP A 198 -16.33 -2.63 5.75
N THR A 199 -16.16 -3.94 5.60
CA THR A 199 -16.29 -4.62 4.31
C THR A 199 -17.70 -4.47 3.71
N HIS A 200 -18.75 -4.39 4.54
CA HIS A 200 -20.12 -4.18 4.06
C HIS A 200 -20.30 -2.79 3.45
N HIS A 201 -19.79 -1.76 4.11
CA HIS A 201 -19.81 -0.38 3.64
C HIS A 201 -19.04 -0.23 2.33
N LEU A 202 -17.85 -0.85 2.23
CA LEU A 202 -17.07 -0.87 0.99
C LEU A 202 -17.84 -1.51 -0.17
N ILE A 203 -18.45 -2.68 0.06
CA ILE A 203 -19.24 -3.36 -0.97
C ILE A 203 -20.46 -2.52 -1.39
N ALA A 204 -21.13 -1.87 -0.44
CA ALA A 204 -22.25 -0.98 -0.74
C ALA A 204 -21.80 0.23 -1.59
N SER A 205 -20.73 0.91 -1.17
CA SER A 205 -20.15 2.04 -1.92
C SER A 205 -19.77 1.66 -3.35
N LEU A 206 -19.17 0.48 -3.54
CA LEU A 206 -18.84 -0.03 -4.89
C LEU A 206 -20.09 -0.33 -5.72
N LYS A 207 -21.17 -0.85 -5.12
CA LYS A 207 -22.43 -1.16 -5.83
C LYS A 207 -23.22 0.08 -6.24
N ASP A 208 -23.13 1.15 -5.47
CA ASP A 208 -23.84 2.41 -5.76
C ASP A 208 -23.22 3.17 -6.95
N ARG A 209 -22.04 2.74 -7.42
CA ARG A 209 -21.33 3.34 -8.54
C ARG A 209 -21.73 2.70 -9.88
N PRO A 210 -22.12 3.49 -10.90
CA PRO A 210 -22.44 2.96 -12.22
C PRO A 210 -21.30 2.13 -12.82
N GLY A 211 -21.63 0.98 -13.41
CA GLY A 211 -20.67 0.12 -14.10
C GLY A 211 -19.67 -0.59 -13.17
N CYS A 212 -19.95 -0.64 -11.87
CA CYS A 212 -19.18 -1.34 -10.85
C CYS A 212 -19.96 -2.56 -10.34
N GLU A 213 -19.34 -3.74 -10.37
CA GLU A 213 -19.92 -4.97 -9.79
C GLU A 213 -18.88 -5.64 -8.88
N PRO A 214 -18.96 -5.44 -7.55
CA PRO A 214 -18.00 -6.04 -6.64
C PRO A 214 -18.21 -7.55 -6.53
N LEU A 215 -17.15 -8.32 -6.71
CA LEU A 215 -17.09 -9.76 -6.47
C LEU A 215 -16.38 -10.03 -5.14
N VAL A 216 -17.12 -10.59 -4.20
CA VAL A 216 -16.64 -10.91 -2.84
C VAL A 216 -16.19 -12.36 -2.79
N VAL A 217 -14.92 -12.60 -2.45
CA VAL A 217 -14.29 -13.91 -2.46
C VAL A 217 -13.73 -14.22 -1.07
N PRO A 218 -14.45 -15.01 -0.25
CA PRO A 218 -13.98 -15.41 1.06
C PRO A 218 -12.98 -16.57 0.95
N HIS A 219 -11.92 -16.51 1.73
CA HIS A 219 -10.94 -17.61 1.87
C HIS A 219 -10.72 -17.99 3.32
N THR A 220 -10.33 -19.24 3.51
CA THR A 220 -9.74 -19.74 4.74
C THR A 220 -8.41 -20.38 4.38
N ILE A 221 -7.33 -19.92 5.00
CA ILE A 221 -5.98 -20.46 4.82
C ILE A 221 -5.52 -21.04 6.15
N ASN A 222 -5.07 -22.29 6.12
CA ASN A 222 -4.41 -22.91 7.26
C ASN A 222 -2.89 -22.95 7.04
N TYR A 223 -2.14 -22.23 7.88
CA TYR A 223 -0.68 -22.25 7.93
C TYR A 223 -0.13 -23.39 8.81
N GLY A 224 -1.01 -24.09 9.54
CA GLY A 224 -0.66 -25.26 10.31
C GLY A 224 -0.24 -26.45 9.43
N ARG A 225 0.39 -27.44 10.07
CA ARG A 225 0.64 -28.76 9.48
C ARG A 225 -0.41 -29.73 10.01
N ASN A 226 -0.85 -30.66 9.17
CA ASN A 226 -1.70 -31.76 9.62
C ASN A 226 -0.91 -32.77 10.47
N TRP A 227 -1.58 -33.78 11.01
CA TRP A 227 -0.98 -34.81 11.87
C TRP A 227 0.23 -35.53 11.22
N PHE A 228 0.28 -35.60 9.89
CA PHE A 228 1.37 -36.21 9.13
C PHE A 228 2.48 -35.21 8.75
N GLY A 229 2.46 -34.00 9.31
CA GLY A 229 3.45 -32.96 9.02
C GLY A 229 3.32 -32.31 7.64
N LYS A 230 2.29 -32.64 6.86
CA LYS A 230 2.03 -32.00 5.56
C LYS A 230 1.36 -30.65 5.75
N GLN A 231 1.71 -29.68 4.90
CA GLN A 231 0.99 -28.42 4.84
C GLN A 231 -0.45 -28.66 4.38
N ASP A 232 -1.36 -27.86 4.94
CA ASP A 232 -2.76 -27.87 4.53
C ASP A 232 -2.91 -27.28 3.11
N GLU A 233 -3.69 -27.96 2.26
CA GLU A 233 -3.89 -27.58 0.85
C GLU A 233 -4.67 -26.27 0.70
N SER A 234 -5.40 -25.84 1.74
CA SER A 234 -6.18 -24.60 1.73
C SER A 234 -5.34 -23.37 1.39
N ARG A 235 -4.08 -23.32 1.85
CA ARG A 235 -3.14 -22.25 1.52
C ARG A 235 -2.88 -22.15 0.02
N GLN A 236 -2.49 -23.26 -0.60
CA GLN A 236 -2.17 -23.30 -2.02
C GLN A 236 -3.40 -23.05 -2.87
N LYS A 237 -4.55 -23.62 -2.48
CA LYS A 237 -5.82 -23.42 -3.17
C LYS A 237 -6.26 -21.96 -3.14
N ALA A 238 -6.19 -21.30 -1.98
CA ALA A 238 -6.58 -19.90 -1.86
C ALA A 238 -5.67 -18.98 -2.68
N TRP A 239 -4.35 -19.16 -2.60
CA TRP A 239 -3.43 -18.29 -3.34
C TRP A 239 -3.49 -18.49 -4.85
N ARG A 240 -3.66 -19.72 -5.34
CA ARG A 240 -3.87 -19.97 -6.77
C ARG A 240 -5.21 -19.41 -7.26
N ASP A 241 -6.28 -19.59 -6.49
CA ASP A 241 -7.60 -19.05 -6.82
C ASP A 241 -7.59 -17.51 -6.90
N LEU A 242 -6.92 -16.84 -5.96
CA LEU A 242 -6.74 -15.38 -5.99
C LEU A 242 -5.85 -14.94 -7.14
N LYS A 243 -4.78 -15.69 -7.45
CA LYS A 243 -3.92 -15.41 -8.60
C LYS A 243 -4.73 -15.44 -9.90
N ASP A 244 -5.50 -16.50 -10.13
CA ASP A 244 -6.32 -16.64 -11.34
C ASP A 244 -7.35 -15.52 -11.45
N LYS A 245 -7.93 -15.09 -10.33
CA LYS A 245 -8.85 -13.94 -10.30
C LYS A 245 -8.17 -12.60 -10.53
N ILE A 246 -6.93 -12.41 -10.06
CA ILE A 246 -6.14 -11.22 -10.36
C ILE A 246 -5.83 -11.17 -11.86
N ASP A 247 -5.44 -12.29 -12.45
CA ASP A 247 -5.19 -12.39 -13.90
C ASP A 247 -6.47 -12.07 -14.70
N GLN A 248 -7.65 -12.42 -14.18
CA GLN A 248 -8.95 -12.19 -14.83
C GLN A 248 -9.52 -10.78 -14.62
N PHE A 249 -9.46 -10.25 -13.40
CA PHE A 249 -10.20 -9.05 -12.99
C PHE A 249 -9.30 -7.88 -12.59
N GLY A 250 -7.99 -8.08 -12.53
CA GLY A 250 -7.02 -7.13 -12.00
C GLY A 250 -6.89 -7.17 -10.47
N PRO A 251 -6.20 -6.19 -9.88
CA PRO A 251 -5.97 -6.10 -8.44
C PRO A 251 -7.27 -6.11 -7.62
N CYS A 252 -7.18 -6.54 -6.36
CA CYS A 252 -8.31 -6.59 -5.44
C CYS A 252 -7.99 -5.94 -4.10
N ILE A 253 -9.03 -5.59 -3.36
CA ILE A 253 -8.90 -5.20 -1.95
C ILE A 253 -8.89 -6.48 -1.14
N MET A 254 -7.90 -6.67 -0.27
CA MET A 254 -7.77 -7.86 0.57
C MET A 254 -7.77 -7.47 2.05
N GLU A 255 -8.59 -8.16 2.84
CA GLU A 255 -8.52 -8.10 4.30
C GLU A 255 -7.20 -8.68 4.82
N LYS A 256 -6.53 -7.91 5.67
CA LYS A 256 -5.26 -8.24 6.31
C LYS A 256 -5.38 -7.99 7.81
N GLY A 257 -6.01 -8.95 8.51
CA GLY A 257 -6.33 -8.81 9.93
C GLY A 257 -7.29 -7.65 10.18
N SER A 258 -6.86 -6.65 10.97
CA SER A 258 -7.63 -5.42 11.21
C SER A 258 -7.32 -4.30 10.21
N HIS A 259 -6.74 -4.62 9.05
CA HIS A 259 -6.39 -3.66 8.00
C HIS A 259 -6.88 -4.18 6.64
N VAL A 260 -6.89 -3.33 5.62
CA VAL A 260 -7.10 -3.75 4.23
C VAL A 260 -6.01 -3.17 3.35
N VAL A 261 -5.59 -3.94 2.35
CA VAL A 261 -4.55 -3.57 1.39
C VAL A 261 -5.05 -3.82 -0.03
N MET A 262 -4.39 -3.24 -1.02
CA MET A 262 -4.54 -3.74 -2.39
C MET A 262 -3.61 -4.93 -2.58
N LEU A 263 -4.14 -6.04 -3.07
CA LEU A 263 -3.38 -7.19 -3.54
C LEU A 263 -3.28 -7.09 -5.06
N ASP A 264 -2.06 -6.86 -5.53
CA ASP A 264 -1.77 -6.48 -6.90
C ASP A 264 -1.36 -7.67 -7.77
N ASN A 265 -0.66 -8.64 -7.18
CA ASN A 265 -0.15 -9.81 -7.86
C ASN A 265 0.18 -10.93 -6.86
N ILE A 266 0.14 -12.17 -7.33
CA ILE A 266 0.63 -13.34 -6.61
C ILE A 266 1.59 -14.10 -7.53
N ARG A 267 2.84 -14.25 -7.09
CA ARG A 267 3.85 -15.04 -7.76
C ARG A 267 4.09 -16.33 -7.00
N GLU A 268 4.04 -17.47 -7.69
CA GLU A 268 4.40 -18.77 -7.13
C GLU A 268 5.79 -19.18 -7.64
N GLU A 269 6.71 -19.48 -6.73
CA GLU A 269 8.06 -19.93 -7.07
C GLU A 269 8.51 -20.99 -6.05
N ASN A 270 8.94 -22.15 -6.53
CA ASN A 270 9.43 -23.27 -5.70
C ASN A 270 8.45 -23.67 -4.57
N GLY A 271 7.14 -23.59 -4.83
CA GLY A 271 6.09 -23.90 -3.87
C GLY A 271 5.86 -22.85 -2.76
N ALA A 272 6.51 -21.69 -2.85
CA ALA A 272 6.26 -20.53 -2.02
C ALA A 272 5.44 -19.47 -2.79
N PHE A 273 4.61 -18.70 -2.09
CA PHE A 273 3.86 -17.60 -2.67
C PHE A 273 4.47 -16.26 -2.23
N PHE A 274 4.52 -15.33 -3.16
CA PHE A 274 4.99 -13.97 -2.98
C PHE A 274 3.86 -13.04 -3.38
N LEU A 275 3.47 -12.17 -2.47
CA LEU A 275 2.33 -11.27 -2.61
C LEU A 275 2.87 -9.87 -2.88
N THR A 276 2.45 -9.26 -3.99
CA THR A 276 2.67 -7.82 -4.21
C THR A 276 1.49 -7.06 -3.65
N ILE A 277 1.71 -6.17 -2.69
CA ILE A 277 0.66 -5.38 -2.06
C ILE A 277 0.96 -3.88 -2.14
N ARG A 278 -0.10 -3.07 -2.24
CA ARG A 278 -0.05 -1.65 -1.88
C ARG A 278 -0.74 -1.46 -0.54
N ASP A 279 0.05 -1.07 0.45
CA ASP A 279 -0.39 -0.78 1.81
C ASP A 279 -0.70 0.71 1.95
N PRO A 280 -1.98 1.10 2.19
CA PRO A 280 -2.36 2.50 2.31
C PRO A 280 -1.86 3.13 3.61
N PHE A 281 -1.61 2.36 4.67
CA PHE A 281 -1.23 2.89 5.96
C PHE A 281 0.12 3.59 5.89
N HIS A 282 1.13 2.85 5.43
CA HIS A 282 2.47 3.38 5.23
C HIS A 282 2.64 4.09 3.89
N GLY A 283 1.71 3.88 2.95
CA GLY A 283 1.87 4.32 1.56
C GLY A 283 3.05 3.59 0.95
N ALA A 284 2.99 2.26 0.89
CA ALA A 284 4.09 1.42 0.42
C ALA A 284 3.61 0.42 -0.64
N ASN A 285 4.44 0.13 -1.63
CA ASN A 285 4.24 -0.94 -2.60
C ASN A 285 5.39 -1.95 -2.47
N VAL A 286 5.08 -3.17 -2.05
CA VAL A 286 6.08 -4.17 -1.67
C VAL A 286 5.72 -5.56 -2.18
N GLU A 287 6.73 -6.38 -2.47
CA GLU A 287 6.59 -7.82 -2.58
C GLU A 287 7.06 -8.47 -1.28
N LEU A 288 6.30 -9.44 -0.78
CA LEU A 288 6.64 -10.20 0.41
C LEU A 288 6.25 -11.66 0.31
N ARG A 289 7.01 -12.53 0.97
CA ARG A 289 6.69 -13.95 1.10
C ARG A 289 5.49 -14.17 2.02
N ASP A 290 4.52 -14.96 1.56
CA ASP A 290 3.29 -15.22 2.31
C ASP A 290 3.56 -15.94 3.65
N SER A 291 2.92 -15.48 4.71
CA SER A 291 3.05 -16.04 6.06
C SER A 291 1.84 -15.71 6.92
N ALA A 292 1.62 -16.50 7.99
CA ALA A 292 0.54 -16.25 8.95
C ALA A 292 0.70 -14.88 9.65
N ALA A 293 1.94 -14.44 9.86
CA ALA A 293 2.27 -13.15 10.46
C ALA A 293 1.77 -11.95 9.65
N LEU A 294 1.52 -12.12 8.34
CA LEU A 294 0.89 -11.10 7.51
C LEU A 294 -0.48 -10.68 8.05
N PHE A 295 -1.23 -11.62 8.63
CA PHE A 295 -2.58 -11.42 9.15
C PHE A 295 -2.61 -11.13 10.65
N GLY A 296 -1.45 -11.21 11.32
CA GLY A 296 -1.31 -10.88 12.74
C GLY A 296 -1.49 -9.39 12.98
N GLY A 297 -2.41 -9.02 13.87
CA GLY A 297 -2.48 -7.67 14.43
C GLY A 297 -1.44 -7.43 15.52
N LEU A 298 -1.47 -6.23 16.10
CA LEU A 298 -0.77 -5.84 17.33
C LEU A 298 -0.76 -6.96 18.38
N GLY A 299 0.39 -7.62 18.54
CA GLY A 299 0.65 -8.56 19.64
C GLY A 299 0.02 -9.96 19.57
N GLY A 300 -0.58 -10.38 18.46
CA GLY A 300 -1.32 -11.65 18.38
C GLY A 300 -0.52 -12.83 17.83
N LYS A 301 -0.46 -13.94 18.57
CA LYS A 301 -0.14 -15.27 18.02
C LYS A 301 -1.02 -15.50 16.78
N SER A 302 -0.44 -15.88 15.65
CA SER A 302 -1.26 -16.21 14.47
C SER A 302 -2.06 -17.47 14.77
N ASP A 303 -3.38 -17.39 14.66
CA ASP A 303 -4.18 -18.60 14.49
C ASP A 303 -3.63 -19.35 13.28
N SER A 304 -3.53 -20.68 13.40
CA SER A 304 -3.12 -21.50 12.26
C SER A 304 -4.12 -21.35 11.11
N ALA A 305 -5.41 -21.17 11.41
CA ALA A 305 -6.46 -20.92 10.44
C ALA A 305 -6.82 -19.43 10.37
N ILE A 306 -6.52 -18.80 9.24
CA ILE A 306 -6.82 -17.41 8.92
C ILE A 306 -8.04 -17.36 8.01
N ARG A 307 -9.00 -16.49 8.32
CA ARG A 307 -10.12 -16.14 7.43
C ARG A 307 -9.95 -14.71 6.95
N PHE A 308 -10.16 -14.50 5.65
CA PHE A 308 -10.11 -13.17 5.06
C PHE A 308 -10.96 -13.12 3.79
N THR A 309 -11.33 -11.90 3.41
CA THR A 309 -12.10 -11.61 2.20
C THR A 309 -11.24 -10.84 1.20
N ALA A 310 -11.34 -11.21 -0.07
CA ALA A 310 -10.86 -10.41 -1.20
C ALA A 310 -12.05 -9.85 -1.99
N ILE A 311 -11.93 -8.61 -2.47
CA ILE A 311 -12.99 -7.89 -3.17
C ILE A 311 -12.42 -7.40 -4.50
N PHE A 312 -12.91 -7.98 -5.59
CA PHE A 312 -12.57 -7.61 -6.96
C PHE A 312 -13.65 -6.69 -7.54
N LEU A 313 -13.31 -5.95 -8.60
CA LEU A 313 -14.27 -5.17 -9.36
C LEU A 313 -14.44 -5.74 -10.77
N ARG A 314 -15.56 -6.39 -11.03
CA ARG A 314 -15.89 -6.91 -12.37
C ARG A 314 -16.29 -5.76 -13.29
N GLU A 315 -15.95 -5.90 -14.57
CA GLU A 315 -16.62 -5.14 -15.61
C GLU A 315 -18.02 -5.73 -15.79
N GLN A 316 -19.04 -4.86 -15.82
CA GLN A 316 -20.36 -5.29 -16.27
C GLN A 316 -20.22 -5.79 -17.71
N GLN A 317 -20.58 -7.06 -17.95
CA GLN A 317 -20.74 -7.53 -19.32
C GLN A 317 -21.86 -6.70 -19.96
N PRO A 318 -21.67 -6.17 -21.19
CA PRO A 318 -22.77 -5.57 -21.92
C PRO A 318 -23.88 -6.61 -22.05
N ARG A 319 -25.08 -6.25 -21.59
CA ARG A 319 -26.28 -7.08 -21.76
C ARG A 319 -26.69 -7.12 -23.23
#